data_AF-A0A2M8GF09-F1
#
_entry.id   AF-A0A2M8GF09-F1
#
_cell.length_a   1.000
_cell.length_b   1.000
_cell.length_c   1.000
_cell.angle_alpha   90.00
_cell.angle_beta   90.00
_cell.angle_gamma   90.00
#
_symmetry.space_group_name_H-M   'P 1'
#
loop_
_entity.id
_entity.type
_entity.pdbx_description
1 polymer ?
#
loop_
_entity_poly.entity_id
_entity_poly.type
_entity_poly.pdbx_seq_one_letter_code
_entity_poly.pdbx_strand_id
1 'polypeptide(L)'
;SRNDTLRYQFSGTGIAVLFWKNPDGGNLMVYIDNKFMNMDDCYAEQKESVEFPIADGLPDGPHILTLVNSDGRVTIEGVKIYKRNIMKGTPGWIKVLPNTGMTTRETDYVNIVINAQQLNPGYYSENIAISSDGGEAVVEVSLEVSADNVPRILDVYRYAKGFHYLYTTNPKAETERLRVGGYKKQGIAFRLFSRGTPGTTEFYRWYNLQKEDYFYSYERSGGGKSLKGYSFEGTIGNIATSRLTNTRELYRWFNPSTGCHFYTTDPKGGGGTKKGYGFEGIAGYVR
;
A
#
# COMPACT_ATOMS: atom_id res chain seq x y z
N SER A 1 -29.87 -5.51 -5.86
CA SER A 1 -28.55 -6.05 -6.23
C SER A 1 -27.48 -5.21 -5.55
N ARG A 2 -26.40 -5.82 -5.08
CA ARG A 2 -25.24 -5.10 -4.54
C ARG A 2 -24.26 -4.97 -5.70
N ASN A 3 -24.11 -3.76 -6.24
CA ASN A 3 -23.11 -3.51 -7.28
C ASN A 3 -21.79 -3.24 -6.59
N ASP A 4 -20.88 -4.21 -6.62
CA ASP A 4 -19.54 -4.03 -6.08
C ASP A 4 -18.73 -3.21 -7.08
N THR A 5 -18.04 -2.19 -6.57
CA THR A 5 -17.31 -1.22 -7.40
C THR A 5 -15.85 -1.12 -6.95
N LEU A 6 -14.93 -1.22 -7.89
CA LEU A 6 -13.50 -0.96 -7.71
C LEU A 6 -13.10 0.27 -8.50
N ARG A 7 -12.41 1.21 -7.86
CA ARG A 7 -11.84 2.39 -8.51
C ARG A 7 -10.34 2.37 -8.38
N TYR A 8 -9.64 2.56 -9.50
CA TYR A 8 -8.18 2.56 -9.57
C TYR A 8 -7.70 3.78 -10.35
N GLN A 9 -6.83 4.56 -9.73
CA GLN A 9 -6.18 5.71 -10.38
C GLN A 9 -4.91 5.23 -11.06
N PHE A 10 -4.73 5.60 -12.33
CA PHE A 10 -3.52 5.33 -13.07
C PHE A 10 -3.06 6.55 -13.85
N SER A 11 -1.81 6.57 -14.29
CA SER A 11 -1.33 7.56 -15.25
C SER A 11 -0.71 6.83 -16.42
N GLY A 12 -1.08 7.16 -17.65
CA GLY A 12 -0.56 6.52 -18.85
C GLY A 12 -1.46 6.77 -20.06
N THR A 13 -1.22 6.02 -21.13
CA THR A 13 -1.97 6.13 -22.38
C THR A 13 -2.99 5.00 -22.59
N GLY A 14 -3.11 4.10 -21.62
CA GLY A 14 -4.01 2.96 -21.74
C GLY A 14 -3.89 2.01 -20.55
N ILE A 15 -4.76 1.03 -20.50
CA ILE A 15 -4.80 0.03 -19.42
C ILE A 15 -5.46 -1.26 -19.89
N ALA A 16 -4.94 -2.39 -19.42
CA ALA A 16 -5.59 -3.69 -19.43
C ALA A 16 -5.83 -4.16 -17.99
N VAL A 17 -6.87 -4.95 -17.80
CA VAL A 17 -7.20 -5.59 -16.52
C VAL A 17 -6.91 -7.08 -16.64
N LEU A 18 -6.18 -7.64 -15.68
CA LEU A 18 -5.95 -9.07 -15.57
C LEU A 18 -6.92 -9.64 -14.53
N PHE A 19 -7.69 -10.66 -14.91
CA PHE A 19 -8.67 -11.29 -14.02
C PHE A 19 -8.90 -12.76 -14.36
N TRP A 20 -9.51 -13.48 -13.43
CA TRP A 20 -9.93 -14.87 -13.63
C TRP A 20 -11.40 -14.94 -14.06
N LYS A 21 -11.65 -15.68 -15.14
CA LYS A 21 -12.98 -16.22 -15.45
C LYS A 21 -13.22 -17.51 -14.66
N ASN A 22 -14.45 -17.73 -14.20
CA ASN A 22 -14.84 -18.87 -13.38
C ASN A 22 -16.31 -19.28 -13.66
N PRO A 23 -16.77 -20.48 -13.25
CA PRO A 23 -18.15 -20.91 -13.46
C PRO A 23 -19.20 -20.05 -12.75
N ASP A 24 -18.79 -19.34 -11.69
CA ASP A 24 -19.61 -18.36 -10.95
C ASP A 24 -19.37 -16.91 -11.40
N GLY A 25 -18.68 -16.72 -12.52
CA GLY A 25 -18.42 -15.42 -13.12
C GLY A 25 -19.71 -14.69 -13.49
N GLY A 26 -19.70 -13.37 -13.33
CA GLY A 26 -20.78 -12.51 -13.81
C GLY A 26 -20.24 -11.30 -14.55
N ASN A 27 -21.08 -10.29 -14.76
CA ASN A 27 -20.74 -9.19 -15.66
C ASN A 27 -19.77 -8.19 -15.01
N LEU A 28 -18.71 -7.85 -15.75
CA LEU A 28 -17.76 -6.81 -15.39
C LEU A 28 -17.92 -5.63 -16.35
N MET A 29 -18.57 -4.56 -15.87
CA MET A 29 -18.65 -3.30 -16.61
C MET A 29 -17.43 -2.43 -16.31
N VAL A 30 -16.87 -1.82 -17.36
CA VAL A 30 -15.63 -1.06 -17.28
C VAL A 30 -15.83 0.36 -17.77
N TYR A 31 -15.33 1.32 -16.98
CA TYR A 31 -15.37 2.74 -17.28
C TYR A 31 -13.98 3.35 -17.14
N ILE A 32 -13.66 4.30 -18.01
CA ILE A 32 -12.48 5.17 -17.90
C ILE A 32 -12.99 6.61 -17.80
N ASP A 33 -12.60 7.33 -16.76
CA ASP A 33 -13.01 8.72 -16.51
C ASP A 33 -14.53 8.92 -16.57
N ASN A 34 -15.26 7.97 -15.96
CA ASN A 34 -16.73 7.87 -15.94
C ASN A 34 -17.39 7.62 -17.31
N LYS A 35 -16.61 7.40 -18.37
CA LYS A 35 -17.12 6.97 -19.67
C LYS A 35 -17.14 5.45 -19.74
N PHE A 36 -18.29 4.87 -20.07
CA PHE A 36 -18.40 3.44 -20.32
C PHE A 36 -17.50 3.04 -21.49
N MET A 37 -16.68 2.02 -21.28
CA MET A 37 -15.74 1.51 -22.27
C MET A 37 -16.21 0.18 -22.83
N ASN A 38 -16.41 -0.81 -21.95
CA ASN A 38 -16.74 -2.17 -22.36
C ASN A 38 -17.40 -2.94 -21.20
N MET A 39 -17.94 -4.12 -21.52
CA MET A 39 -18.44 -5.10 -20.57
C MET A 39 -17.92 -6.49 -20.98
N ASP A 40 -17.44 -7.26 -20.01
CA ASP A 40 -17.03 -8.64 -20.23
C ASP A 40 -17.83 -9.60 -19.34
N ASP A 41 -18.25 -10.72 -19.90
CA ASP A 41 -18.83 -11.84 -19.15
C ASP A 41 -17.69 -12.70 -18.60
N CYS A 42 -17.53 -12.66 -17.28
CA CYS A 42 -16.46 -13.37 -16.60
C CYS A 42 -16.76 -14.86 -16.35
N TYR A 43 -17.82 -15.40 -16.96
CA TYR A 43 -18.11 -16.84 -16.93
C TYR A 43 -17.10 -17.65 -17.75
N ALA A 44 -16.68 -18.80 -17.21
CA ALA A 44 -16.01 -19.88 -17.95
C ALA A 44 -16.27 -21.23 -17.26
N GLU A 45 -16.39 -22.32 -18.03
CA GLU A 45 -16.59 -23.68 -17.46
C GLU A 45 -15.42 -24.14 -16.56
N GLN A 46 -14.21 -23.67 -16.89
CA GLN A 46 -13.00 -23.90 -16.11
C GLN A 46 -12.32 -22.57 -15.82
N LYS A 47 -11.55 -22.52 -14.74
CA LYS A 47 -10.85 -21.31 -14.33
C LYS A 47 -9.79 -20.94 -15.39
N GLU A 48 -9.90 -19.73 -15.92
CA GLU A 48 -9.04 -19.20 -17.00
C GLU A 48 -8.57 -17.77 -16.66
N SER A 49 -7.28 -17.47 -16.89
CA SER A 49 -6.73 -16.12 -16.72
C SER A 49 -6.85 -15.35 -18.02
N VAL A 50 -7.32 -14.09 -17.93
CA VAL A 50 -7.58 -13.23 -19.08
C VAL A 50 -6.91 -11.88 -18.89
N GLU A 51 -6.12 -11.45 -19.87
CA GLU A 51 -5.74 -10.05 -20.06
C GLU A 51 -6.82 -9.39 -20.92
N PHE A 52 -7.52 -8.39 -20.37
CA PHE A 52 -8.57 -7.65 -21.06
C PHE A 52 -8.13 -6.20 -21.32
N PRO A 53 -7.69 -5.88 -22.54
CA PRO A 53 -7.35 -4.53 -22.93
C PRO A 53 -8.60 -3.63 -22.90
N ILE A 54 -8.58 -2.60 -22.06
CA ILE A 54 -9.72 -1.70 -21.88
C ILE A 54 -9.61 -0.48 -22.79
N ALA A 55 -8.43 0.12 -22.82
CA ALA A 55 -8.17 1.34 -23.56
C ALA A 55 -6.72 1.40 -23.99
N ASP A 56 -6.48 1.90 -25.19
CA ASP A 56 -5.20 2.35 -25.70
C ASP A 56 -5.40 3.69 -26.41
N GLY A 57 -4.34 4.49 -26.51
CA GLY A 57 -4.38 5.82 -27.14
C GLY A 57 -5.07 6.92 -26.33
N LEU A 58 -5.25 6.74 -25.02
CA LEU A 58 -5.66 7.82 -24.12
C LEU A 58 -4.61 8.95 -24.12
N PRO A 59 -5.03 10.22 -23.86
CA PRO A 59 -4.08 11.30 -23.59
C PRO A 59 -3.12 10.90 -22.48
N ASP A 60 -1.81 11.07 -22.66
CA ASP A 60 -0.86 10.69 -21.62
C ASP A 60 -1.06 11.56 -20.38
N GLY A 61 -1.48 10.93 -19.27
CA GLY A 61 -1.83 11.65 -18.07
C GLY A 61 -2.64 10.82 -17.08
N PRO A 62 -3.18 11.46 -16.02
CA PRO A 62 -3.95 10.79 -14.99
C PRO A 62 -5.36 10.41 -15.46
N HIS A 63 -5.77 9.19 -15.12
CA HIS A 63 -7.06 8.60 -15.45
C HIS A 63 -7.62 7.80 -14.27
N ILE A 64 -8.92 7.52 -14.31
CA ILE A 64 -9.61 6.66 -13.33
C ILE A 64 -10.27 5.49 -14.04
N LEU A 65 -9.79 4.27 -13.75
CA LEU A 65 -10.48 3.02 -14.05
C LEU A 65 -11.57 2.81 -13.00
N THR A 66 -12.80 2.52 -13.44
CA THR A 66 -13.89 2.05 -12.59
C THR A 66 -14.42 0.73 -13.11
N LEU A 67 -14.37 -0.30 -12.27
CA LEU A 67 -14.92 -1.62 -12.54
C LEU A 67 -16.18 -1.79 -11.69
N VAL A 68 -17.26 -2.24 -12.32
CA VAL A 68 -18.55 -2.49 -11.64
C VAL A 68 -18.96 -3.92 -11.94
N ASN A 69 -19.09 -4.72 -10.87
CA ASN A 69 -19.69 -6.04 -10.92
C ASN A 69 -21.15 -5.95 -10.44
N SER A 70 -22.08 -6.45 -11.25
CA SER A 70 -23.51 -6.46 -10.94
C SER A 70 -24.02 -7.79 -10.38
N ASP A 71 -23.28 -8.87 -10.65
CA ASP A 71 -23.67 -10.25 -10.46
C ASP A 71 -22.46 -11.19 -10.53
N GLY A 72 -22.64 -12.41 -9.98
CA GLY A 72 -21.59 -13.41 -9.92
C GLY A 72 -20.37 -12.96 -9.11
N ARG A 73 -19.22 -13.57 -9.39
CA ARG A 73 -17.95 -13.27 -8.75
C ARG A 73 -16.87 -13.00 -9.78
N VAL A 74 -16.17 -11.87 -9.61
CA VAL A 74 -15.01 -11.52 -10.45
C VAL A 74 -13.79 -11.35 -9.56
N THR A 75 -12.69 -12.02 -9.90
CA THR A 75 -11.42 -11.90 -9.18
C THR A 75 -10.42 -11.17 -10.05
N ILE A 76 -10.12 -9.93 -9.70
CA ILE A 76 -9.10 -9.11 -10.35
C ILE A 76 -7.73 -9.49 -9.80
N GLU A 77 -6.78 -9.81 -10.68
CA GLU A 77 -5.39 -10.11 -10.33
C GLU A 77 -4.50 -8.87 -10.38
N GLY A 78 -4.74 -7.99 -11.35
CA GLY A 78 -3.90 -6.83 -11.55
C GLY A 78 -4.32 -5.98 -12.73
N VAL A 79 -3.47 -5.02 -13.06
CA VAL A 79 -3.63 -4.14 -14.21
C VAL A 79 -2.29 -3.96 -14.89
N LYS A 80 -2.33 -3.81 -16.21
CA LYS A 80 -1.18 -3.45 -17.04
C LYS A 80 -1.42 -2.06 -17.59
N ILE A 81 -0.57 -1.11 -17.23
CA ILE A 81 -0.70 0.29 -17.66
C ILE A 81 0.16 0.49 -18.90
N TYR A 82 -0.45 0.94 -19.98
CA TYR A 82 0.27 1.32 -21.19
C TYR A 82 0.84 2.72 -21.01
N LYS A 83 2.13 2.89 -21.33
CA LYS A 83 2.84 4.17 -21.23
C LYS A 83 3.73 4.40 -22.44
N ARG A 84 4.05 5.66 -22.68
CA ARG A 84 5.05 6.07 -23.67
C ARG A 84 6.45 6.10 -23.04
N ASN A 85 7.47 6.09 -23.90
CA ASN A 85 8.87 6.25 -23.51
C ASN A 85 9.36 5.19 -22.51
N ILE A 86 8.97 3.92 -22.72
CA ILE A 86 9.50 2.80 -21.95
C ILE A 86 11.02 2.71 -22.15
N MET A 87 11.75 2.81 -21.05
CA MET A 87 13.19 2.73 -20.96
C MET A 87 13.64 1.28 -20.79
N LYS A 88 14.85 0.98 -21.28
CA LYS A 88 15.51 -0.30 -21.02
C LYS A 88 16.31 -0.21 -19.73
N GLY A 89 16.13 -1.19 -18.84
CA GLY A 89 16.92 -1.26 -17.62
C GLY A 89 18.37 -1.67 -17.90
N THR A 90 19.28 -1.32 -17.00
CA THR A 90 20.68 -1.76 -17.06
C THR A 90 20.79 -3.26 -16.77
N PRO A 91 21.71 -4.01 -17.40
CA PRO A 91 21.84 -5.46 -17.18
C PRO A 91 21.84 -5.86 -15.68
N GLY A 92 20.99 -6.80 -15.31
CA GLY A 92 20.85 -7.29 -13.93
C GLY A 92 19.97 -6.43 -13.01
N TRP A 93 19.25 -5.44 -13.54
CA TRP A 93 18.25 -4.67 -12.80
C TRP A 93 17.04 -5.51 -12.35
N ILE A 94 16.77 -6.63 -13.03
CA ILE A 94 15.82 -7.67 -12.61
C ILE A 94 16.59 -8.98 -12.42
N LYS A 95 16.27 -9.71 -11.34
CA LYS A 95 16.73 -11.08 -11.09
C LYS A 95 15.55 -11.94 -10.64
N VAL A 96 15.49 -13.18 -11.11
CA VAL A 96 14.50 -14.17 -10.69
C VAL A 96 15.18 -15.19 -9.78
N LEU A 97 14.59 -15.48 -8.62
CA LEU A 97 15.16 -16.36 -7.60
C LEU A 97 14.09 -17.30 -7.00
N PRO A 98 14.27 -18.63 -7.06
CA PRO A 98 15.29 -19.33 -7.85
C PRO A 98 15.03 -19.16 -9.36
N ASN A 99 16.06 -19.26 -10.19
CA ASN A 99 15.94 -19.16 -11.65
C ASN A 99 15.71 -20.53 -12.34
N THR A 100 15.75 -21.62 -11.57
CA THR A 100 15.41 -22.98 -11.99
C THR A 100 14.82 -23.73 -10.79
N GLY A 101 13.94 -24.69 -11.03
CA GLY A 101 13.36 -25.51 -9.96
C GLY A 101 12.55 -26.68 -10.52
N MET A 102 11.96 -27.46 -9.61
CA MET A 102 11.00 -28.50 -9.94
C MET A 102 9.82 -28.35 -9.00
N THR A 103 8.61 -28.46 -9.56
CA THR A 103 7.38 -28.48 -8.79
C THR A 103 6.66 -29.80 -9.05
N THR A 104 5.95 -30.34 -8.05
CA THR A 104 5.24 -31.62 -8.21
C THR A 104 3.75 -31.47 -7.90
N ARG A 105 3.36 -31.54 -6.64
CA ARG A 105 1.96 -31.40 -6.19
C ARG A 105 1.72 -30.11 -5.39
N GLU A 106 2.76 -29.32 -5.20
CA GLU A 106 2.75 -28.12 -4.38
C GLU A 106 2.84 -26.86 -5.23
N THR A 107 2.49 -25.72 -4.64
CA THR A 107 2.69 -24.42 -5.28
C THR A 107 4.02 -23.86 -4.84
N ASP A 108 4.96 -23.76 -5.79
CA ASP A 108 6.25 -23.11 -5.58
C ASP A 108 6.20 -21.63 -6.00
N TYR A 109 7.04 -20.82 -5.36
CA TYR A 109 7.10 -19.37 -5.60
C TYR A 109 8.48 -18.97 -6.13
N VAL A 110 8.48 -18.15 -7.18
CA VAL A 110 9.67 -17.45 -7.67
C VAL A 110 9.60 -15.99 -7.27
N ASN A 111 10.72 -15.44 -6.78
CA ASN A 111 10.84 -14.04 -6.39
C ASN A 111 11.47 -13.24 -7.51
N ILE A 112 10.83 -12.12 -7.87
CA ILE A 112 11.38 -11.12 -8.80
C ILE A 112 12.04 -10.03 -7.94
N VAL A 113 13.36 -9.92 -8.03
CA VAL A 113 14.16 -8.92 -7.33
C VAL A 113 14.51 -7.79 -8.29
N ILE A 114 14.14 -6.56 -7.92
CA ILE A 114 14.34 -5.36 -8.72
C ILE A 114 15.38 -4.45 -8.06
N ASN A 115 16.40 -4.06 -8.81
CA ASN A 115 17.39 -3.05 -8.41
C ASN A 115 17.18 -1.75 -9.19
N ALA A 116 16.30 -0.88 -8.67
CA ALA A 116 16.00 0.40 -9.27
C ALA A 116 17.02 1.51 -8.95
N GLN A 117 18.01 1.28 -8.07
CA GLN A 117 18.96 2.32 -7.64
C GLN A 117 19.90 2.79 -8.75
N GLN A 118 20.13 1.94 -9.75
CA GLN A 118 21.00 2.23 -10.89
C GLN A 118 20.23 2.70 -12.12
N LEU A 119 18.90 2.84 -11.99
CA LEU A 119 18.03 3.26 -13.07
C LEU A 119 17.80 4.76 -13.00
N ASN A 120 17.82 5.41 -14.16
CA ASN A 120 17.39 6.80 -14.28
C ASN A 120 15.87 6.90 -14.10
N PRO A 121 15.35 8.04 -13.65
CA PRO A 121 13.92 8.25 -13.56
C PRO A 121 13.20 8.04 -14.89
N GLY A 122 12.07 7.34 -14.86
CA GLY A 122 11.26 7.00 -16.01
C GLY A 122 10.55 5.66 -15.87
N TYR A 123 9.95 5.20 -16.96
CA TYR A 123 9.16 3.97 -17.00
C TYR A 123 9.98 2.83 -17.56
N TYR A 124 9.91 1.66 -16.94
CA TYR A 124 10.59 0.46 -17.39
C TYR A 124 9.58 -0.66 -17.53
N SER A 125 9.74 -1.50 -18.55
CA SER A 125 9.02 -2.76 -18.69
C SER A 125 9.97 -3.84 -19.20
N GLU A 126 9.82 -5.07 -18.71
CA GLU A 126 10.58 -6.23 -19.15
C GLU A 126 9.73 -7.50 -19.12
N ASN A 127 9.96 -8.36 -20.10
CA ASN A 127 9.31 -9.67 -20.17
C ASN A 127 10.21 -10.74 -19.55
N ILE A 128 9.67 -11.45 -18.57
CA ILE A 128 10.31 -12.60 -17.95
C ILE A 128 9.69 -13.86 -18.56
N ALA A 129 10.47 -14.58 -19.37
CA ALA A 129 10.06 -15.88 -19.89
C ALA A 129 10.22 -16.96 -18.82
N ILE A 130 9.18 -17.78 -18.67
CA ILE A 130 9.16 -18.96 -17.82
C ILE A 130 8.94 -20.16 -18.76
N SER A 131 9.86 -21.10 -18.74
CA SER A 131 9.75 -22.34 -19.51
C SER A 131 9.78 -23.53 -18.55
N SER A 132 8.87 -24.48 -18.76
CA SER A 132 8.83 -25.77 -18.08
C SER A 132 8.54 -26.89 -19.08
N ASP A 133 8.54 -28.14 -18.60
CA ASP A 133 8.09 -29.29 -19.37
C ASP A 133 6.57 -29.28 -19.66
N GLY A 134 5.80 -28.46 -18.94
CA GLY A 134 4.39 -28.22 -19.17
C GLY A 134 4.07 -27.08 -20.15
N GLY A 135 5.08 -26.29 -20.57
CA GLY A 135 4.90 -25.21 -21.55
C GLY A 135 5.72 -23.95 -21.25
N GLU A 136 5.41 -22.89 -21.98
CA GLU A 136 6.04 -21.58 -21.84
C GLU A 136 5.01 -20.52 -21.44
N ALA A 137 5.42 -19.59 -20.59
CA ALA A 137 4.63 -18.44 -20.18
C ALA A 137 5.53 -17.19 -20.10
N VAL A 138 4.93 -16.02 -20.26
CA VAL A 138 5.63 -14.74 -20.12
C VAL A 138 4.95 -13.91 -19.04
N VAL A 139 5.76 -13.39 -18.11
CA VAL A 139 5.32 -12.44 -17.09
C VAL A 139 5.95 -11.09 -17.40
N GLU A 140 5.12 -10.09 -17.68
CA GLU A 140 5.59 -8.72 -17.85
C GLU A 140 5.73 -8.02 -16.49
N VAL A 141 6.88 -7.39 -16.26
CA VAL A 141 7.15 -6.56 -15.09
C VAL A 141 7.29 -5.12 -15.56
N SER A 142 6.39 -4.25 -15.09
CA SER A 142 6.47 -2.81 -15.35
C SER A 142 6.63 -2.02 -14.05
N LEU A 143 7.44 -0.95 -14.08
CA LEU A 143 7.60 -0.05 -12.95
C LEU A 143 7.97 1.37 -13.36
N GLU A 144 7.67 2.31 -12.47
CA GLU A 144 8.08 3.71 -12.54
C GLU A 144 9.22 3.97 -11.57
N VAL A 145 10.33 4.49 -12.08
CA VAL A 145 11.44 5.03 -11.29
C VAL A 145 11.21 6.53 -11.17
N SER A 146 10.85 7.00 -9.98
CA SER A 146 10.63 8.43 -9.76
C SER A 146 11.96 9.18 -9.61
N ALA A 147 12.02 10.44 -10.08
CA ALA A 147 13.16 11.34 -9.85
C ALA A 147 13.37 11.62 -8.36
N ASP A 148 12.29 11.52 -7.58
CA ASP A 148 12.28 11.65 -6.12
C ASP A 148 12.69 10.36 -5.39
N ASN A 149 13.47 9.48 -6.01
CA ASN A 149 13.96 8.21 -5.42
C ASN A 149 14.90 8.37 -4.21
N VAL A 150 14.99 9.55 -3.63
CA VAL A 150 15.28 9.69 -2.21
C VAL A 150 13.92 9.77 -1.52
N PRO A 151 13.38 8.67 -0.95
CA PRO A 151 12.24 8.78 -0.05
C PRO A 151 12.56 9.89 0.93
N ARG A 152 11.80 10.99 0.89
CA ARG A 152 12.00 12.06 1.86
C ARG A 152 11.50 11.48 3.17
N ILE A 153 12.45 11.00 3.96
CA ILE A 153 12.16 10.42 5.24
C ILE A 153 11.65 11.55 6.16
N LEU A 154 10.46 11.36 6.70
CA LEU A 154 9.80 12.31 7.58
C LEU A 154 10.07 11.92 9.04
N ASP A 155 10.81 12.77 9.76
CA ASP A 155 10.99 12.58 11.20
C ASP A 155 9.64 12.70 11.92
N VAL A 156 9.26 11.65 12.65
CA VAL A 156 8.08 11.67 13.51
C VAL A 156 8.51 11.98 14.93
N TYR A 157 8.15 13.17 15.40
CA TYR A 157 8.42 13.58 16.77
C TYR A 157 7.35 13.05 17.72
N ARG A 158 7.80 12.47 18.82
CA ARG A 158 6.93 12.07 19.93
C ARG A 158 6.86 13.17 20.96
N TYR A 159 5.65 13.44 21.41
CA TYR A 159 5.32 14.35 22.50
C TYR A 159 4.48 13.59 23.53
N ALA A 160 4.74 13.85 24.82
CA ALA A 160 4.09 13.13 25.91
C ALA A 160 3.53 14.09 26.98
N LYS A 161 2.33 13.76 27.47
CA LYS A 161 1.67 14.37 28.63
C LYS A 161 1.08 13.21 29.46
N GLY A 162 1.76 12.80 30.52
CA GLY A 162 1.37 11.60 31.27
C GLY A 162 1.32 10.35 30.38
N PHE A 163 0.13 9.75 30.22
CA PHE A 163 -0.09 8.58 29.35
C PHE A 163 -0.57 8.93 27.93
N HIS A 164 -0.69 10.22 27.60
CA HIS A 164 -1.15 10.68 26.29
C HIS A 164 0.06 10.94 25.38
N TYR A 165 0.08 10.29 24.21
CA TYR A 165 1.19 10.37 23.26
C TYR A 165 0.73 10.92 21.91
N LEU A 166 1.37 11.99 21.46
CA LEU A 166 1.17 12.57 20.14
C LEU A 166 2.41 12.34 19.28
N TYR A 167 2.19 11.89 18.05
CA TYR A 167 3.19 11.66 17.01
C TYR A 167 2.90 12.59 15.85
N THR A 168 3.90 13.35 15.41
CA THR A 168 3.71 14.35 14.36
C THR A 168 4.98 14.56 13.55
N THR A 169 4.79 14.74 12.24
CA THR A 169 5.84 15.16 11.31
C THR A 169 5.90 16.69 11.15
N ASN A 170 4.94 17.42 11.73
CA ASN A 170 4.87 18.87 11.63
C ASN A 170 4.61 19.54 13.00
N PRO A 171 5.58 19.46 13.93
CA PRO A 171 5.43 20.07 15.25
C PRO A 171 5.26 21.60 15.20
N LYS A 172 5.76 22.26 14.13
CA LYS A 172 5.60 23.72 13.95
C LYS A 172 4.14 24.09 13.74
N ALA A 173 3.44 23.39 12.85
CA ALA A 173 2.00 23.60 12.63
C ALA A 173 1.16 23.28 13.88
N GLU A 174 1.66 22.41 14.75
CA GLU A 174 0.98 21.98 15.97
C GLU A 174 1.44 22.71 17.23
N THR A 175 2.19 23.80 17.11
CA THR A 175 2.80 24.50 18.26
C THR A 175 1.79 24.84 19.35
N GLU A 176 0.60 25.35 18.97
CA GLU A 176 -0.38 25.78 19.97
C GLU A 176 -0.97 24.60 20.74
N ARG A 177 -1.32 23.50 20.07
CA ARG A 177 -1.84 22.29 20.75
C ARG A 177 -0.80 21.68 21.68
N LEU A 178 0.47 21.70 21.27
CA LEU A 178 1.57 21.14 22.04
C LEU A 178 1.83 21.98 23.29
N ARG A 179 1.85 23.31 23.14
CA ARG A 179 2.09 24.27 24.23
C ARG A 179 0.93 24.31 25.21
N VAL A 180 -0.30 24.54 24.73
CA VAL A 180 -1.50 24.64 25.58
C VAL A 180 -1.87 23.29 26.19
N GLY A 181 -1.69 22.20 25.44
CA GLY A 181 -1.94 20.85 25.91
C GLY A 181 -0.92 20.35 26.95
N GLY A 182 0.18 21.07 27.19
CA GLY A 182 1.21 20.67 28.16
C GLY A 182 2.06 19.49 27.71
N TYR A 183 2.17 19.27 26.40
CA TYR A 183 2.94 18.18 25.83
C TYR A 183 4.45 18.46 25.83
N LYS A 184 5.24 17.52 26.35
CA LYS A 184 6.71 17.61 26.37
C LYS A 184 7.31 16.82 25.21
N LYS A 185 8.20 17.45 24.44
CA LYS A 185 8.94 16.79 23.35
C LYS A 185 9.84 15.69 23.91
N GLN A 186 9.73 14.48 23.35
CA GLN A 186 10.56 13.31 23.69
C GLN A 186 11.63 13.00 22.64
N GLY A 187 11.61 13.70 21.50
CA GLY A 187 12.54 13.51 20.39
C GLY A 187 11.90 12.79 19.20
N ILE A 188 12.74 12.31 18.29
CA ILE A 188 12.32 11.52 17.13
C ILE A 188 12.00 10.10 17.62
N ALA A 189 10.80 9.62 17.34
CA ALA A 189 10.38 8.27 17.73
C ALA A 189 10.61 7.22 16.63
N PHE A 190 10.34 7.60 15.39
CA PHE A 190 10.55 6.80 14.18
C PHE A 190 10.48 7.72 12.97
N ARG A 191 10.68 7.18 11.76
CA ARG A 191 10.53 7.96 10.54
C ARG A 191 9.59 7.30 9.54
N LEU A 192 8.76 8.15 8.92
CA LEU A 192 7.82 7.76 7.87
C LEU A 192 8.39 8.08 6.49
N PHE A 193 7.73 7.57 5.47
CA PHE A 193 8.02 7.87 4.08
C PHE A 193 7.22 9.09 3.62
N SER A 194 7.71 9.79 2.61
CA SER A 194 6.94 10.83 1.93
C SER A 194 5.78 10.23 1.13
N ARG A 195 4.76 11.04 0.87
CA ARG A 195 3.67 10.67 -0.03
C ARG A 195 4.23 10.26 -1.40
N GLY A 196 3.71 9.18 -1.96
CA GLY A 196 4.13 8.66 -3.28
C GLY A 196 5.34 7.71 -3.25
N THR A 197 5.90 7.40 -2.07
CA THR A 197 6.95 6.36 -1.99
C THR A 197 6.36 4.98 -2.35
N PRO A 198 6.91 4.25 -3.34
CA PRO A 198 6.44 2.92 -3.73
C PRO A 198 6.43 1.93 -2.57
N GLY A 199 5.43 1.04 -2.53
CA GLY A 199 5.27 0.04 -1.46
C GLY A 199 4.82 0.62 -0.11
N THR A 200 4.35 1.87 -0.08
CA THR A 200 3.85 2.54 1.13
C THR A 200 2.45 3.10 0.91
N THR A 201 1.72 3.31 1.99
CA THR A 201 0.38 3.90 2.00
C THR A 201 0.30 5.00 3.06
N GLU A 202 -0.73 5.84 3.03
CA GLU A 202 -0.92 6.92 4.01
C GLU A 202 -1.08 6.36 5.43
N PHE A 203 -0.46 7.01 6.42
CA PHE A 203 -0.58 6.70 7.84
C PHE A 203 -1.37 7.81 8.53
N TYR A 204 -2.60 7.47 8.89
CA TYR A 204 -3.59 8.42 9.37
C TYR A 204 -3.54 8.60 10.88
N ARG A 205 -4.05 9.73 11.36
CA ARG A 205 -4.24 10.04 12.77
C ARG A 205 -5.70 10.37 13.06
N TRP A 206 -6.19 9.88 14.20
CA TRP A 206 -7.44 10.30 14.81
C TRP A 206 -7.23 10.73 16.26
N TYR A 207 -8.07 11.63 16.75
CA TYR A 207 -8.03 12.12 18.12
C TYR A 207 -9.36 11.90 18.85
N ASN A 208 -9.30 11.35 20.06
CA ASN A 208 -10.45 11.22 20.96
C ASN A 208 -10.34 12.25 22.08
N LEU A 209 -11.24 13.23 22.09
CA LEU A 209 -11.22 14.33 23.05
C LEU A 209 -11.45 13.87 24.50
N GLN A 210 -12.36 12.91 24.72
CA GLN A 210 -12.70 12.44 26.07
C GLN A 210 -11.57 11.64 26.72
N LYS A 211 -10.85 10.85 25.92
CA LYS A 211 -9.73 10.01 26.38
C LYS A 211 -8.37 10.71 26.27
N GLU A 212 -8.33 11.86 25.62
CA GLU A 212 -7.10 12.51 25.15
C GLU A 212 -6.15 11.53 24.42
N ASP A 213 -6.71 10.63 23.62
CA ASP A 213 -5.97 9.57 22.93
C ASP A 213 -5.79 9.88 21.44
N TYR A 214 -4.61 9.53 20.92
CA TYR A 214 -4.33 9.57 19.49
C TYR A 214 -4.14 8.16 18.94
N PHE A 215 -4.96 7.81 17.96
CA PHE A 215 -4.88 6.54 17.27
C PHE A 215 -4.29 6.73 15.86
N TYR A 216 -3.45 5.80 15.43
CA TYR A 216 -2.77 5.85 14.14
C TYR A 216 -2.90 4.51 13.43
N SER A 217 -3.27 4.56 12.15
CA SER A 217 -3.42 3.38 11.31
C SER A 217 -3.29 3.76 9.84
N TYR A 218 -2.84 2.83 9.00
CA TYR A 218 -2.93 2.99 7.55
C TYR A 218 -4.31 2.59 7.00
N GLU A 219 -5.13 1.92 7.79
CA GLU A 219 -6.50 1.57 7.42
C GLU A 219 -7.44 2.69 7.80
N ARG A 220 -8.09 3.30 6.81
CA ARG A 220 -9.02 4.43 7.02
C ARG A 220 -10.23 4.07 7.89
N SER A 221 -10.59 2.78 7.95
CA SER A 221 -11.63 2.22 8.81
C SER A 221 -11.18 1.97 10.26
N GLY A 222 -9.89 2.19 10.56
CA GLY A 222 -9.33 1.99 11.90
C GLY A 222 -8.74 0.60 12.18
N GLY A 223 -8.65 -0.27 11.17
CA GLY A 223 -7.99 -1.59 11.30
C GLY A 223 -8.63 -2.48 12.36
N GLY A 224 -9.95 -2.62 12.31
CA GLY A 224 -10.75 -3.41 13.25
C GLY A 224 -11.05 -2.70 14.58
N LYS A 225 -10.44 -1.56 14.87
CA LYS A 225 -10.76 -0.75 16.06
C LYS A 225 -12.05 0.05 15.86
N SER A 226 -12.88 0.12 16.91
CA SER A 226 -13.97 1.09 16.95
C SER A 226 -13.46 2.53 17.04
N LEU A 227 -13.78 3.34 16.03
CA LEU A 227 -13.47 4.78 15.97
C LEU A 227 -14.56 5.66 16.61
N LYS A 228 -15.47 5.10 17.40
CA LYS A 228 -16.51 5.88 18.08
C LYS A 228 -15.88 6.90 19.03
N GLY A 229 -16.22 8.18 18.84
CA GLY A 229 -15.66 9.31 19.61
C GLY A 229 -14.29 9.79 19.14
N TYR A 230 -13.74 9.21 18.06
CA TYR A 230 -12.52 9.70 17.41
C TYR A 230 -12.86 10.63 16.26
N SER A 231 -12.18 11.79 16.22
CA SER A 231 -12.21 12.72 15.09
C SER A 231 -11.02 12.47 14.18
N PHE A 232 -11.27 12.34 12.88
CA PHE A 232 -10.20 12.15 11.90
C PHE A 232 -9.40 13.45 11.71
N GLU A 233 -8.07 13.37 11.80
CA GLU A 233 -7.18 14.55 11.71
C GLU A 233 -6.31 14.59 10.45
N GLY A 234 -6.32 13.55 9.61
CA GLY A 234 -5.51 13.52 8.39
C GLY A 234 -4.36 12.51 8.41
N THR A 235 -3.51 12.61 7.39
CA THR A 235 -2.26 11.83 7.27
C THR A 235 -1.11 12.55 7.98
N ILE A 236 -0.20 11.78 8.59
CA ILE A 236 1.08 12.29 9.10
C ILE A 236 2.28 11.89 8.24
N GLY A 237 2.07 11.13 7.16
CA GLY A 237 3.11 10.59 6.28
C GLY A 237 2.69 9.25 5.69
N ASN A 238 3.60 8.55 5.01
CA ASN A 238 3.36 7.20 4.51
C ASN A 238 4.10 6.13 5.33
N ILE A 239 3.49 4.96 5.48
CA ILE A 239 4.04 3.78 6.15
C ILE A 239 4.04 2.58 5.20
N ALA A 240 5.02 1.68 5.32
CA ALA A 240 5.02 0.44 4.58
C ALA A 240 4.14 -0.61 5.27
N THR A 241 3.30 -1.31 4.52
CA THR A 241 2.42 -2.38 5.03
C THR A 241 3.06 -3.76 5.00
N SER A 242 4.15 -3.90 4.24
CA SER A 242 5.04 -5.05 4.21
C SER A 242 6.50 -4.61 4.44
N ARG A 243 7.36 -5.55 4.83
CA ARG A 243 8.75 -5.25 5.17
C ARG A 243 9.53 -4.80 3.91
N LEU A 244 9.95 -3.54 3.89
CA LEU A 244 10.85 -2.99 2.86
C LEU A 244 12.31 -3.02 3.34
N THR A 245 13.26 -2.88 2.43
CA THR A 245 14.69 -2.80 2.76
C THR A 245 14.96 -1.66 3.75
N ASN A 246 15.76 -1.97 4.79
CA ASN A 246 16.13 -1.04 5.88
C ASN A 246 14.93 -0.51 6.68
N THR A 247 13.86 -1.28 6.81
CA THR A 247 12.74 -0.96 7.71
C THR A 247 12.71 -1.86 8.94
N ARG A 248 12.00 -1.39 9.96
CA ARG A 248 11.70 -2.12 11.20
C ARG A 248 10.23 -1.96 11.56
N GLU A 249 9.72 -2.87 12.37
CA GLU A 249 8.35 -2.87 12.84
C GLU A 249 8.07 -1.62 13.71
N LEU A 250 6.91 -1.01 13.49
CA LEU A 250 6.31 -0.07 14.43
C LEU A 250 5.25 -0.81 15.23
N TYR A 251 5.48 -0.98 16.53
CA TYR A 251 4.57 -1.69 17.42
C TYR A 251 3.53 -0.73 17.99
N ARG A 252 2.26 -1.15 17.99
CA ARG A 252 1.13 -0.48 18.65
C ARG A 252 0.83 -1.16 19.98
N TRP A 253 0.71 -0.34 21.01
CA TRP A 253 0.43 -0.76 22.39
C TRP A 253 -0.78 0.00 22.91
N PHE A 254 -1.61 -0.66 23.71
CA PHE A 254 -2.83 -0.09 24.28
C PHE A 254 -2.87 -0.25 25.79
N ASN A 255 -3.26 0.80 26.51
CA ASN A 255 -3.47 0.76 27.95
C ASN A 255 -4.98 0.83 28.27
N PRO A 256 -5.61 -0.27 28.71
CA PRO A 256 -7.05 -0.30 28.97
C PRO A 256 -7.49 0.59 30.13
N SER A 257 -6.62 0.85 31.12
CA SER A 257 -6.93 1.71 32.26
C SER A 257 -7.04 3.19 31.88
N THR A 258 -6.29 3.62 30.85
CA THR A 258 -6.28 5.02 30.39
C THR A 258 -6.96 5.22 29.04
N GLY A 259 -7.21 4.14 28.30
CA GLY A 259 -7.73 4.19 26.94
C GLY A 259 -6.74 4.74 25.91
N CYS A 260 -5.46 4.87 26.25
CA CYS A 260 -4.44 5.51 25.42
C CYS A 260 -3.57 4.51 24.65
N HIS A 261 -3.14 4.90 23.45
CA HIS A 261 -2.22 4.14 22.61
C HIS A 261 -0.80 4.69 22.67
N PHE A 262 0.15 3.80 22.39
CA PHE A 262 1.56 4.11 22.30
C PHE A 262 2.21 3.38 21.12
N TYR A 263 3.14 4.06 20.43
CA TYR A 263 3.79 3.57 19.22
C TYR A 263 5.30 3.65 19.40
N THR A 264 6.00 2.56 19.12
CA THR A 264 7.45 2.47 19.29
C THR A 264 8.04 1.41 18.39
N THR A 265 9.31 1.56 18.02
CA THR A 265 10.09 0.52 17.32
C THR A 265 10.80 -0.42 18.29
N ASP A 266 10.68 -0.20 19.61
CA ASP A 266 11.17 -1.13 20.61
C ASP A 266 10.13 -2.24 20.83
N PRO A 267 10.45 -3.52 20.53
CA PRO A 267 9.53 -4.64 20.75
C PRO A 267 9.14 -4.85 22.21
N LYS A 268 9.86 -4.26 23.16
CA LYS A 268 9.53 -4.30 24.60
C LYS A 268 8.70 -3.10 25.07
N GLY A 269 8.28 -2.22 24.17
CA GLY A 269 7.43 -1.08 24.53
C GLY A 269 8.20 0.14 25.06
N GLY A 270 9.53 0.22 24.92
CA GLY A 270 10.32 1.41 25.24
C GLY A 270 11.01 1.42 26.61
N GLY A 271 11.39 0.26 27.15
CA GLY A 271 12.03 0.14 28.48
C GLY A 271 11.05 0.25 29.67
N GLY A 272 11.54 -0.06 30.88
CA GLY A 272 10.78 -0.46 32.08
C GLY A 272 9.75 0.49 32.72
N THR A 273 9.18 1.46 31.99
CA THR A 273 8.25 2.46 32.55
C THR A 273 6.92 2.57 31.80
N LYS A 274 6.28 1.45 31.41
CA LYS A 274 4.88 1.45 30.93
C LYS A 274 4.03 0.29 31.46
N LYS A 275 3.99 0.18 32.79
CA LYS A 275 3.05 -0.70 33.50
C LYS A 275 1.62 -0.45 32.99
N GLY A 276 0.96 -1.49 32.48
CA GLY A 276 -0.43 -1.42 32.00
C GLY A 276 -0.63 -1.28 30.49
N TYR A 277 0.43 -1.18 29.67
CA TYR A 277 0.30 -1.29 28.22
C TYR A 277 0.39 -2.75 27.75
N GLY A 278 -0.64 -3.21 27.04
CA GLY A 278 -0.66 -4.50 26.35
C GLY A 278 -0.27 -4.33 24.88
N PHE A 279 0.43 -5.32 24.33
CA PHE A 279 0.74 -5.37 22.90
C PHE A 279 -0.53 -5.58 22.08
N GLU A 280 -0.75 -4.75 21.06
CA GLU A 280 -1.95 -4.80 20.21
C GLU A 280 -1.64 -5.25 18.77
N GLY A 281 -0.39 -5.09 18.32
CA GLY A 281 0.04 -5.54 16.99
C GLY A 281 1.10 -4.66 16.36
N ILE A 282 1.44 -5.00 15.11
CA ILE A 282 2.34 -4.20 14.27
C ILE A 282 1.49 -3.20 13.48
N ALA A 283 1.76 -1.91 13.65
CA ALA A 283 1.08 -0.84 12.93
C ALA A 283 1.59 -0.67 11.49
N GLY A 284 2.77 -1.20 11.18
CA GLY A 284 3.43 -1.17 9.86
C GLY A 284 4.95 -1.18 10.01
N TYR A 285 5.66 -0.82 8.94
CA TYR A 285 7.12 -0.78 8.89
C TYR A 285 7.63 0.64 8.63
N VAL A 286 8.59 1.08 9.45
CA VAL A 286 9.15 2.44 9.52
C VAL A 286 10.68 2.43 9.41
N ARG A 287 11.28 3.60 9.19
CA ARG A 287 12.74 3.81 9.12
C ARG A 287 13.34 4.24 10.46
#